data_AF-A0A972ZRV3-F1
#
_entry.id   AF-A0A972ZRV3-F1
#
_cell.length_a   1.000
_cell.length_b   1.000
_cell.length_c   1.000
_cell.angle_alpha   90.00
_cell.angle_beta   90.00
_cell.angle_gamma   90.00
#
_symmetry.space_group_name_H-M   'P 1'
#
loop_
_entity.id
_entity.type
_entity.pdbx_description
1 polymer ?
#
loop_
_entity_poly.entity_id
_entity_poly.type
_entity_poly.pdbx_seq_one_letter_code
_entity_poly.pdbx_strand_id
1 'polypeptide(L)'
;LVGKVEAGIPEDDPRNPATIADNVGDNVGDVAGMGADLYESYAGSILATAALGAALPAIALSETGIDPIKAVTAPMIVAAIGIILSIIGIFMVRTKETATQKNLLNALLFGTGGSSVLILLAMAGMAYIGWVTWGVFGAVVIGLAAGVIIGQVTEYFTSDEYKPTKGIAAQAQQGPATTIIDGLAVGMYSTWIPVVTIVLGIMGSFWAAGGATHFAMGVYGIGFAAVGMLSTLGITLATDAFGPIADNAGGNAEMAELPSEVRERTDALDMLGNTTAATGKGFAIGSAALTAMALIAAYMEEVRLWFGKIAKAGEGFVSKGEYVFYNDIAPAVQDGIQAIKISTASVKDFSAAYDITMFNPLFLGGLFLGSMMAFVFSAMTMKAVGRAASAMVDEVRRQFREIKGILEGTATPEYAKCVEISTKGAQKEMLLPSLVAIIVPVVVGASMGVAGVIGLLAGGLTTGFTLAVFMNNAGGAWDNAKKYIEKGNFGGKGSEAHHAGVVGDTVGDPFKDTSGPSLNILIKLMTMVSVVMAGLTVTLSLL
;
A
#
# COMPACT_ATOMS: atom_id res chain seq x y z
N LEU A 1 -18.09 -18.18 8.35
CA LEU A 1 -17.87 -19.61 8.70
C LEU A 1 -19.08 -20.26 9.36
N VAL A 2 -19.43 -19.91 10.62
CA VAL A 2 -20.52 -20.62 11.36
C VAL A 2 -21.88 -20.53 10.67
N GLY A 3 -22.28 -19.34 10.18
CA GLY A 3 -23.53 -19.17 9.44
C GLY A 3 -23.63 -20.05 8.19
N LYS A 4 -22.80 -19.75 7.17
CA LYS A 4 -22.85 -20.41 5.86
C LYS A 4 -22.46 -21.89 5.87
N VAL A 5 -21.44 -22.29 6.65
CA VAL A 5 -20.86 -23.65 6.58
C VAL A 5 -21.48 -24.59 7.62
N GLU A 6 -21.71 -24.13 8.84
CA GLU A 6 -22.18 -25.01 9.94
C GLU A 6 -23.70 -24.98 10.09
N ALA A 7 -24.30 -23.79 10.04
CA ALA A 7 -25.74 -23.60 10.24
C ALA A 7 -26.55 -23.62 8.93
N GLY A 8 -25.90 -23.45 7.78
CA GLY A 8 -26.55 -23.41 6.46
C GLY A 8 -27.49 -22.22 6.27
N ILE A 9 -27.28 -21.14 7.02
CA ILE A 9 -28.05 -19.89 6.88
C ILE A 9 -27.39 -18.96 5.84
N PRO A 10 -28.16 -18.04 5.22
CA PRO A 10 -27.65 -17.01 4.34
C PRO A 10 -26.48 -16.19 4.94
N GLU A 11 -25.72 -15.56 4.04
CA GLU A 11 -24.77 -14.51 4.40
C GLU A 11 -25.53 -13.29 4.92
N ASP A 12 -24.97 -12.56 5.89
CA ASP A 12 -25.61 -11.41 6.54
C ASP A 12 -26.97 -11.66 7.23
N ASP A 13 -27.32 -12.94 7.44
CA ASP A 13 -28.59 -13.28 8.06
C ASP A 13 -28.71 -12.68 9.47
N PRO A 14 -29.83 -12.01 9.81
CA PRO A 14 -30.00 -11.35 11.11
C PRO A 14 -29.97 -12.33 12.29
N ARG A 15 -30.11 -13.64 12.07
CA ARG A 15 -29.98 -14.64 13.14
C ARG A 15 -28.53 -14.84 13.57
N ASN A 16 -27.55 -14.48 12.74
CA ASN A 16 -26.14 -14.64 13.08
C ASN A 16 -25.64 -13.44 13.94
N PRO A 17 -25.23 -13.65 15.20
CA PRO A 17 -24.80 -12.55 16.07
C PRO A 17 -23.55 -11.81 15.61
N ALA A 18 -22.78 -12.37 14.67
CA ALA A 18 -21.57 -11.73 14.16
C ALA A 18 -21.81 -10.72 13.03
N THR A 19 -22.99 -10.67 12.40
CA THR A 19 -23.23 -9.85 11.20
C THR A 19 -23.08 -8.35 11.45
N ILE A 20 -23.52 -7.86 12.62
CA ILE A 20 -23.29 -6.46 13.01
C ILE A 20 -21.80 -6.17 13.18
N ALA A 21 -21.02 -7.11 13.74
CA ALA A 21 -19.59 -6.92 13.90
C ALA A 21 -18.86 -6.95 12.54
N ASP A 22 -19.38 -7.71 11.58
CA ASP A 22 -18.92 -7.80 10.19
C ASP A 22 -19.12 -6.47 9.47
N ASN A 23 -20.38 -5.98 9.40
CA ASN A 23 -20.71 -4.72 8.72
C ASN A 23 -20.03 -3.51 9.37
N VAL A 24 -19.88 -3.49 10.70
CA VAL A 24 -19.06 -2.48 11.38
C VAL A 24 -17.59 -2.61 11.01
N GLY A 25 -17.10 -3.83 10.84
CA GLY A 25 -15.75 -4.17 10.38
C GLY A 25 -15.41 -3.51 9.05
N ASP A 26 -16.29 -3.59 8.04
CA ASP A 26 -16.04 -2.98 6.72
C ASP A 26 -15.84 -1.46 6.82
N ASN A 27 -16.62 -0.80 7.69
CA ASN A 27 -16.47 0.63 7.91
C ASN A 27 -15.18 0.98 8.66
N VAL A 28 -14.80 0.18 9.66
CA VAL A 28 -13.62 0.45 10.52
C VAL A 28 -12.31 0.08 9.83
N GLY A 29 -12.26 -1.08 9.16
CA GLY A 29 -11.10 -1.57 8.44
C GLY A 29 -11.04 -1.01 7.03
N ASP A 30 -12.01 -1.40 6.21
CA ASP A 30 -11.94 -1.22 4.76
C ASP A 30 -12.23 0.21 4.31
N VAL A 31 -12.87 1.04 5.15
CA VAL A 31 -13.02 2.49 4.89
C VAL A 31 -12.03 3.31 5.70
N ALA A 32 -12.11 3.27 7.05
CA ALA A 32 -11.29 4.17 7.87
C ALA A 32 -9.78 3.79 7.84
N GLY A 33 -9.46 2.51 7.91
CA GLY A 33 -8.08 2.02 7.79
C GLY A 33 -7.48 2.30 6.42
N MET A 34 -8.19 1.93 5.35
CA MET A 34 -7.77 2.17 3.97
C MET A 34 -7.60 3.67 3.66
N GLY A 35 -8.54 4.52 4.11
CA GLY A 35 -8.42 5.97 3.98
C GLY A 35 -7.20 6.55 4.68
N ALA A 36 -6.86 6.06 5.87
CA ALA A 36 -5.65 6.46 6.60
C ALA A 36 -4.36 6.01 5.89
N ASP A 37 -4.33 4.80 5.36
CA ASP A 37 -3.19 4.26 4.59
C ASP A 37 -2.88 5.12 3.36
N LEU A 38 -3.91 5.38 2.55
CA LEU A 38 -3.77 6.16 1.33
C LEU A 38 -3.47 7.64 1.62
N TYR A 39 -4.00 8.21 2.70
CA TYR A 39 -3.63 9.54 3.17
C TYR A 39 -2.14 9.62 3.49
N GLU A 40 -1.59 8.62 4.20
CA GLU A 40 -0.17 8.58 4.53
C GLU A 40 0.70 8.44 3.27
N SER A 41 0.31 7.58 2.31
CA SER A 41 1.00 7.48 1.00
C SER A 41 1.01 8.83 0.28
N TYR A 42 -0.13 9.52 0.26
CA TYR A 42 -0.29 10.81 -0.41
C TYR A 42 0.60 11.88 0.23
N ALA A 43 0.48 12.09 1.54
CA ALA A 43 1.29 13.07 2.27
C ALA A 43 2.78 12.73 2.19
N GLY A 44 3.14 11.45 2.39
CA GLY A 44 4.51 10.96 2.34
C GLY A 44 5.19 11.21 0.99
N SER A 45 4.50 10.92 -0.12
CA SER A 45 5.05 11.15 -1.47
C SER A 45 5.31 12.64 -1.75
N ILE A 46 4.39 13.53 -1.33
CA ILE A 46 4.51 14.99 -1.52
C ILE A 46 5.67 15.52 -0.68
N LEU A 47 5.72 15.18 0.61
CA LEU A 47 6.74 15.65 1.54
C LEU A 47 8.14 15.13 1.18
N ALA A 48 8.26 13.84 0.84
CA ALA A 48 9.53 13.25 0.39
C ALA A 48 10.02 13.94 -0.89
N THR A 49 9.14 14.15 -1.87
CA THR A 49 9.50 14.83 -3.13
C THR A 49 9.90 16.28 -2.88
N ALA A 50 9.21 17.00 -1.99
CA ALA A 50 9.56 18.36 -1.62
C ALA A 50 10.93 18.45 -0.94
N ALA A 51 11.24 17.50 -0.04
CA ALA A 51 12.55 17.39 0.61
C ALA A 51 13.66 17.12 -0.41
N LEU A 52 13.42 16.23 -1.39
CA LEU A 52 14.35 15.99 -2.50
C LEU A 52 14.54 17.23 -3.37
N GLY A 53 13.48 18.00 -3.61
CA GLY A 53 13.55 19.28 -4.30
C GLY A 53 14.44 20.31 -3.57
N ALA A 54 14.37 20.34 -2.23
CA ALA A 54 15.22 21.19 -1.39
C ALA A 54 16.70 20.76 -1.42
N ALA A 55 16.96 19.48 -1.67
CA ALA A 55 18.28 18.88 -1.72
C ALA A 55 18.95 18.95 -3.10
N LEU A 56 18.28 19.52 -4.12
CA LEU A 56 18.84 19.61 -5.46
C LEU A 56 20.10 20.50 -5.50
N PRO A 57 21.22 20.04 -6.10
CA PRO A 57 22.43 20.85 -6.24
C PRO A 57 22.18 22.13 -7.05
N ALA A 58 22.85 23.22 -6.66
CA ALA A 58 22.75 24.51 -7.36
C ALA A 58 23.07 24.43 -8.86
N ILE A 59 24.02 23.56 -9.24
CA ILE A 59 24.37 23.30 -10.64
C ILE A 59 23.18 22.70 -11.40
N ALA A 60 22.53 21.68 -10.83
CA ALA A 60 21.35 21.05 -11.44
C ALA A 60 20.19 22.04 -11.58
N LEU A 61 19.96 22.89 -10.57
CA LEU A 61 18.95 23.95 -10.63
C LEU A 61 19.28 24.99 -11.72
N SER A 62 20.54 25.39 -11.85
CA SER A 62 20.97 26.35 -12.87
C SER A 62 20.85 25.81 -14.29
N GLU A 63 21.19 24.55 -14.53
CA GLU A 63 21.10 23.92 -15.85
C GLU A 63 19.66 23.64 -16.27
N THR A 64 18.78 23.35 -15.29
CA THR A 64 17.35 23.12 -15.55
C THR A 64 16.55 24.42 -15.62
N GLY A 65 17.10 25.55 -15.18
CA GLY A 65 16.42 26.83 -15.08
C GLY A 65 15.31 26.87 -14.02
N ILE A 66 15.28 25.89 -13.11
CA ILE A 66 14.30 25.80 -12.03
C ILE A 66 14.86 26.50 -10.78
N ASP A 67 14.04 27.39 -10.22
CA ASP A 67 14.33 28.04 -8.95
C ASP A 67 14.19 27.05 -7.76
N PRO A 68 15.06 27.10 -6.73
CA PRO A 68 14.94 26.24 -5.56
C PRO A 68 13.53 26.20 -4.94
N ILE A 69 12.83 27.33 -4.87
CA ILE A 69 11.48 27.42 -4.32
C ILE A 69 10.49 26.67 -5.22
N LYS A 70 10.65 26.74 -6.54
CA LYS A 70 9.81 25.98 -7.48
C LYS A 70 10.01 24.48 -7.29
N ALA A 71 11.24 24.01 -7.08
CA ALA A 71 11.51 22.60 -6.82
C ALA A 71 10.80 22.11 -5.54
N VAL A 72 10.86 22.88 -4.45
CA VAL A 72 10.18 22.48 -3.21
C VAL A 72 8.64 22.53 -3.35
N THR A 73 8.11 23.56 -4.02
CA THR A 73 6.65 23.81 -4.10
C THR A 73 5.92 23.02 -5.18
N ALA A 74 6.62 22.56 -6.22
CA ALA A 74 6.01 21.84 -7.33
C ALA A 74 5.17 20.60 -6.92
N PRO A 75 5.64 19.64 -6.11
CA PRO A 75 4.83 18.48 -5.73
C PRO A 75 3.55 18.86 -4.97
N MET A 76 3.59 19.91 -4.13
CA MET A 76 2.40 20.43 -3.44
C MET A 76 1.38 21.05 -4.40
N ILE A 77 1.85 21.76 -5.44
CA ILE A 77 0.99 22.34 -6.46
C ILE A 77 0.34 21.25 -7.30
N VAL A 78 1.09 20.22 -7.70
CA VAL A 78 0.56 19.06 -8.43
C VAL A 78 -0.52 18.36 -7.62
N ALA A 79 -0.29 18.14 -6.33
CA ALA A 79 -1.27 17.61 -5.40
C ALA A 79 -2.54 18.49 -5.30
N ALA A 80 -2.39 19.80 -5.16
CA ALA A 80 -3.53 20.73 -5.09
C ALA A 80 -4.37 20.74 -6.37
N ILE A 81 -3.71 20.71 -7.54
CA ILE A 81 -4.39 20.58 -8.84
C ILE A 81 -5.10 19.23 -8.91
N GLY A 82 -4.43 18.14 -8.51
CA GLY A 82 -4.97 16.79 -8.47
C GLY A 82 -6.28 16.67 -7.68
N ILE A 83 -6.40 17.37 -6.55
CA ILE A 83 -7.65 17.44 -5.77
C ILE A 83 -8.79 18.06 -6.60
N ILE A 84 -8.53 19.20 -7.25
CA ILE A 84 -9.54 19.89 -8.08
C ILE A 84 -9.95 18.99 -9.25
N LEU A 85 -8.99 18.35 -9.91
CA LEU A 85 -9.25 17.45 -11.02
C LEU A 85 -9.95 16.15 -10.60
N SER A 86 -9.72 15.68 -9.37
CA SER A 86 -10.46 14.56 -8.79
C SER A 86 -11.92 14.93 -8.57
N ILE A 87 -12.21 16.14 -8.06
CA ILE A 87 -13.58 16.65 -7.92
C ILE A 87 -14.27 16.71 -9.28
N ILE A 88 -13.60 17.25 -10.31
CA ILE A 88 -14.14 17.27 -11.68
C ILE A 88 -14.41 15.85 -12.18
N GLY A 89 -13.46 14.93 -11.96
CA GLY A 89 -13.59 13.52 -12.33
C GLY A 89 -14.81 12.85 -11.68
N ILE A 90 -15.11 13.15 -10.42
CA ILE A 90 -16.28 12.61 -9.73
C ILE A 90 -17.56 13.01 -10.46
N PHE A 91 -17.68 14.26 -10.92
CA PHE A 91 -18.83 14.72 -11.71
C PHE A 91 -18.90 14.12 -13.13
N MET A 92 -17.81 13.51 -13.63
CA MET A 92 -17.78 12.78 -14.90
C MET A 92 -18.36 11.36 -14.76
N VAL A 93 -18.39 10.78 -13.55
CA VAL A 93 -18.95 9.46 -13.31
C VAL A 93 -20.47 9.54 -13.36
N ARG A 94 -21.08 8.98 -14.41
CA ARG A 94 -22.53 8.94 -14.60
C ARG A 94 -22.98 7.58 -15.11
N THR A 95 -24.05 7.06 -14.51
CA THR A 95 -24.65 5.78 -14.91
C THR A 95 -26.18 5.89 -15.03
N LYS A 96 -26.81 4.91 -15.66
CA LYS A 96 -28.27 4.80 -15.79
C LYS A 96 -28.78 3.74 -14.82
N GLU A 97 -30.06 3.78 -14.46
CA GLU A 97 -30.68 2.79 -13.55
C GLU A 97 -30.62 1.35 -14.07
N THR A 98 -30.56 1.15 -15.39
CA THR A 98 -30.46 -0.17 -16.04
C THR A 98 -29.03 -0.55 -16.42
N ALA A 99 -28.02 0.00 -15.73
CA ALA A 99 -26.63 -0.25 -16.06
C ALA A 99 -26.19 -1.68 -15.70
N THR A 100 -25.47 -2.31 -16.62
CA THR A 100 -24.77 -3.58 -16.39
C THR A 100 -23.50 -3.35 -15.57
N GLN A 101 -22.91 -4.40 -14.98
CA GLN A 101 -21.61 -4.32 -14.30
C GLN A 101 -20.53 -3.68 -15.17
N LYS A 102 -20.47 -4.05 -16.46
CA LYS A 102 -19.54 -3.46 -17.43
C LYS A 102 -19.77 -1.95 -17.62
N ASN A 103 -21.03 -1.49 -17.62
CA ASN A 103 -21.33 -0.07 -17.73
C ASN A 103 -20.87 0.70 -16.48
N LEU A 104 -21.02 0.11 -15.29
CA LEU A 104 -20.57 0.69 -14.02
C LEU A 104 -19.04 0.80 -13.97
N LEU A 105 -18.32 -0.30 -14.28
CA LEU A 105 -16.86 -0.30 -14.33
C LEU A 105 -16.33 0.74 -15.33
N ASN A 106 -16.91 0.80 -16.53
CA ASN A 106 -16.55 1.81 -17.53
C ASN A 106 -16.81 3.24 -17.06
N ALA A 107 -17.88 3.49 -16.29
CA ALA A 107 -18.18 4.81 -15.76
C ALA A 107 -17.13 5.23 -14.70
N LEU A 108 -16.73 4.32 -13.82
CA LEU A 108 -15.67 4.56 -12.84
C LEU A 108 -14.32 4.79 -13.53
N LEU A 109 -13.96 3.95 -14.51
CA LEU A 109 -12.75 4.09 -15.32
C LEU A 109 -12.73 5.39 -16.14
N PHE A 110 -13.89 5.83 -16.65
CA PHE A 110 -13.97 7.11 -17.36
C PHE A 110 -13.69 8.29 -16.44
N GLY A 111 -14.16 8.23 -15.19
CA GLY A 111 -13.85 9.24 -14.17
C GLY A 111 -12.35 9.26 -13.84
N THR A 112 -11.79 8.10 -13.43
CA THR A 112 -10.37 7.99 -13.03
C THR A 112 -9.42 8.29 -14.19
N GLY A 113 -9.70 7.76 -15.38
CA GLY A 113 -8.96 8.02 -16.61
C GLY A 113 -9.07 9.48 -17.08
N GLY A 114 -10.26 10.07 -16.98
CA GLY A 114 -10.48 11.49 -17.26
C GLY A 114 -9.64 12.39 -16.36
N SER A 115 -9.64 12.13 -15.04
CA SER A 115 -8.80 12.84 -14.08
C SER A 115 -7.30 12.68 -14.40
N SER A 116 -6.89 11.47 -14.79
CA SER A 116 -5.51 11.16 -15.20
C SER A 116 -5.07 11.94 -16.45
N VAL A 117 -5.95 12.09 -17.45
CA VAL A 117 -5.66 12.90 -18.64
C VAL A 117 -5.56 14.38 -18.28
N LEU A 118 -6.46 14.89 -17.43
CA LEU A 118 -6.45 16.29 -17.02
C LEU A 118 -5.19 16.65 -16.23
N ILE A 119 -4.68 15.76 -15.36
CA ILE A 119 -3.45 16.05 -14.62
C ILE A 119 -2.24 16.06 -15.54
N LEU A 120 -2.20 15.22 -16.58
CA LEU A 120 -1.16 15.28 -17.60
C LEU A 120 -1.18 16.61 -18.37
N LEU A 121 -2.36 17.11 -18.72
CA LEU A 121 -2.50 18.42 -19.36
C LEU A 121 -2.02 19.55 -18.44
N ALA A 122 -2.38 19.50 -17.15
CA ALA A 122 -1.92 20.47 -16.17
C ALA A 122 -0.39 20.42 -15.99
N MET A 123 0.19 19.22 -15.91
CA MET A 123 1.63 19.01 -15.82
C MET A 123 2.37 19.49 -17.07
N ALA A 124 1.82 19.28 -18.27
CA ALA A 124 2.37 19.82 -19.51
C ALA A 124 2.34 21.35 -19.51
N GLY A 125 1.26 21.96 -19.00
CA GLY A 125 1.18 23.40 -18.78
C GLY A 125 2.24 23.91 -17.80
N MET A 126 2.44 23.22 -16.67
CA MET A 126 3.48 23.53 -15.69
C MET A 126 4.89 23.41 -16.29
N ALA A 127 5.11 22.43 -17.18
CA ALA A 127 6.39 22.29 -17.89
C ALA A 127 6.62 23.41 -18.90
N TYR A 128 5.59 23.80 -19.65
CA TYR A 128 5.63 24.87 -20.64
C TYR A 128 5.98 26.23 -20.03
N ILE A 129 5.44 26.55 -18.85
CA ILE A 129 5.74 27.81 -18.14
C ILE A 129 7.05 27.76 -17.33
N GLY A 130 7.80 26.65 -17.38
CA GLY A 130 9.05 26.48 -16.64
C GLY A 130 8.84 26.40 -15.12
N TRP A 131 7.73 25.82 -14.66
CA TRP A 131 7.53 25.49 -13.24
C TRP A 131 8.13 24.13 -12.87
N VAL A 132 8.05 23.18 -13.80
CA VAL A 132 8.71 21.86 -13.73
C VAL A 132 9.46 21.59 -15.04
N THR A 133 10.38 20.63 -15.05
CA THR A 133 11.03 20.24 -16.32
C THR A 133 10.14 19.30 -17.12
N TRP A 134 10.37 19.24 -18.43
CA TRP A 134 9.78 18.18 -19.28
C TRP A 134 10.19 16.77 -18.85
N GLY A 135 11.35 16.63 -18.20
CA GLY A 135 11.78 15.37 -17.61
C GLY A 135 10.92 14.95 -16.42
N VAL A 136 10.56 15.90 -15.55
CA VAL A 136 9.62 15.69 -14.44
C VAL A 136 8.21 15.38 -14.96
N PHE A 137 7.76 16.04 -16.02
CA PHE A 137 6.53 15.65 -16.72
C PHE A 137 6.58 14.19 -17.18
N GLY A 138 7.68 13.77 -17.80
CA GLY A 138 7.89 12.37 -18.20
C GLY A 138 7.85 11.40 -17.01
N ALA A 139 8.42 11.78 -15.86
CA ALA A 139 8.36 10.98 -14.65
C ALA A 139 6.91 10.81 -14.12
N VAL A 140 6.09 11.86 -14.15
CA VAL A 140 4.67 11.77 -13.77
C VAL A 140 3.89 10.86 -14.72
N VAL A 141 4.13 10.96 -16.04
CA VAL A 141 3.53 10.05 -17.04
C VAL A 141 3.85 8.59 -16.70
N ILE A 142 5.11 8.31 -16.38
CA ILE A 142 5.57 6.96 -16.03
C ILE A 142 4.91 6.46 -14.74
N GLY A 143 4.78 7.32 -13.72
CA GLY A 143 4.10 6.99 -12.47
C GLY A 143 2.62 6.66 -12.66
N LEU A 144 1.90 7.48 -13.43
CA LEU A 144 0.50 7.24 -13.78
C LEU A 144 0.33 5.94 -14.59
N ALA A 145 1.19 5.72 -15.59
CA ALA A 145 1.18 4.49 -16.38
C ALA A 145 1.43 3.25 -15.51
N ALA A 146 2.38 3.33 -14.57
CA ALA A 146 2.63 2.25 -13.62
C ALA A 146 1.40 1.94 -12.77
N GLY A 147 0.69 2.96 -12.28
CA GLY A 147 -0.54 2.79 -11.49
C GLY A 147 -1.64 2.09 -12.28
N VAL A 148 -1.84 2.51 -13.54
CA VAL A 148 -2.81 1.88 -14.44
C VAL A 148 -2.45 0.42 -14.72
N ILE A 149 -1.19 0.12 -15.02
CA ILE A 149 -0.74 -1.26 -15.29
C ILE A 149 -0.96 -2.15 -14.06
N ILE A 150 -0.58 -1.68 -12.86
CA ILE A 150 -0.77 -2.46 -11.62
C ILE A 150 -2.25 -2.70 -11.35
N GLY A 151 -3.11 -1.70 -11.53
CA GLY A 151 -4.56 -1.86 -11.39
C GLY A 151 -5.12 -2.89 -12.36
N GLN A 152 -4.78 -2.80 -13.65
CA GLN A 152 -5.27 -3.73 -14.68
C GLN A 152 -4.78 -5.16 -14.49
N VAL A 153 -3.54 -5.34 -14.06
CA VAL A 153 -3.01 -6.67 -13.73
C VAL A 153 -3.72 -7.24 -12.51
N THR A 154 -3.94 -6.41 -11.49
CA THR A 154 -4.67 -6.84 -10.28
C THR A 154 -6.08 -7.31 -10.64
N GLU A 155 -6.79 -6.52 -11.46
CA GLU A 155 -8.11 -6.89 -11.99
C GLU A 155 -8.08 -8.24 -12.73
N TYR A 156 -7.09 -8.46 -13.62
CA TYR A 156 -6.97 -9.71 -14.36
C TYR A 156 -6.81 -10.95 -13.45
N PHE A 157 -6.12 -10.81 -12.33
CA PHE A 157 -5.86 -11.91 -11.40
C PHE A 157 -6.94 -12.10 -10.35
N THR A 158 -7.76 -11.09 -10.06
CA THR A 158 -8.79 -11.17 -9.02
C THR A 158 -10.19 -11.28 -9.58
N SER A 159 -10.54 -10.66 -10.71
CA SER A 159 -11.90 -10.67 -11.24
C SER A 159 -12.35 -12.07 -11.71
N ASP A 160 -13.62 -12.39 -11.44
CA ASP A 160 -14.26 -13.65 -11.81
C ASP A 160 -14.59 -13.74 -13.32
N GLU A 161 -14.29 -12.71 -14.11
CA GLU A 161 -14.39 -12.76 -15.56
C GLU A 161 -13.21 -13.48 -16.22
N TYR A 162 -12.05 -13.50 -15.55
CA TYR A 162 -10.79 -13.97 -16.12
C TYR A 162 -10.44 -15.41 -15.72
N LYS A 163 -9.47 -15.97 -16.46
CA LYS A 163 -9.04 -17.37 -16.29
C LYS A 163 -8.45 -17.70 -14.91
N PRO A 164 -7.64 -16.84 -14.26
CA PRO A 164 -7.03 -17.19 -12.97
C PRO A 164 -8.08 -17.50 -11.90
N THR A 165 -9.03 -16.59 -11.67
CA THR A 165 -10.10 -16.76 -10.69
C THR A 165 -11.05 -17.91 -11.03
N LYS A 166 -11.41 -18.07 -12.31
CA LYS A 166 -12.21 -19.22 -12.77
C LYS A 166 -11.50 -20.56 -12.55
N GLY A 167 -10.16 -20.57 -12.64
CA GLY A 167 -9.33 -21.73 -12.31
C GLY A 167 -9.50 -22.16 -10.86
N ILE A 168 -9.39 -21.19 -9.93
CA ILE A 168 -9.56 -21.43 -8.49
C ILE A 168 -10.98 -21.95 -8.20
N ALA A 169 -12.01 -21.34 -8.80
CA ALA A 169 -13.39 -21.79 -8.65
C ALA A 169 -13.58 -23.23 -9.18
N ALA A 170 -12.92 -23.58 -10.28
CA ALA A 170 -12.96 -24.95 -10.81
C ALA A 170 -12.28 -25.95 -9.86
N GLN A 171 -11.18 -25.56 -9.20
CA GLN A 171 -10.48 -26.38 -8.19
C GLN A 171 -11.31 -26.62 -6.94
N ALA A 172 -12.31 -25.78 -6.65
CA ALA A 172 -13.23 -25.98 -5.54
C ALA A 172 -14.06 -27.26 -5.66
N GLN A 173 -14.28 -27.77 -6.87
CA GLN A 173 -14.92 -29.09 -7.07
C GLN A 173 -14.08 -30.26 -6.52
N GLN A 174 -12.77 -30.07 -6.34
CA GLN A 174 -11.86 -31.07 -5.78
C GLN A 174 -11.68 -30.90 -4.25
N GLY A 175 -12.30 -29.87 -3.66
CA GLY A 175 -12.33 -29.61 -2.23
C GLY A 175 -11.41 -28.45 -1.78
N PRO A 176 -11.39 -28.16 -0.47
CA PRO A 176 -10.73 -26.96 0.07
C PRO A 176 -9.21 -26.93 -0.15
N ALA A 177 -8.54 -28.08 -0.10
CA ALA A 177 -7.09 -28.15 -0.20
C ALA A 177 -6.58 -27.67 -1.57
N THR A 178 -7.22 -28.11 -2.65
CA THR A 178 -6.89 -27.69 -4.03
C THR A 178 -7.24 -26.23 -4.26
N THR A 179 -8.36 -25.73 -3.72
CA THR A 179 -8.72 -24.31 -3.75
C THR A 179 -7.63 -23.43 -3.10
N ILE A 180 -7.13 -23.83 -1.93
CA ILE A 180 -6.07 -23.09 -1.24
C ILE A 180 -4.75 -23.15 -2.03
N ILE A 181 -4.37 -24.32 -2.54
CA ILE A 181 -3.14 -24.46 -3.33
C ILE A 181 -3.18 -23.54 -4.55
N ASP A 182 -4.30 -23.54 -5.28
CA ASP A 182 -4.42 -22.77 -6.52
C ASP A 182 -4.45 -21.26 -6.26
N GLY A 183 -5.16 -20.79 -5.23
CA GLY A 183 -5.16 -19.37 -4.88
C GLY A 183 -3.80 -18.86 -4.40
N LEU A 184 -3.05 -19.66 -3.64
CA LEU A 184 -1.66 -19.35 -3.29
C LEU A 184 -0.78 -19.24 -4.55
N ALA A 185 -0.91 -20.20 -5.48
CA ALA A 185 -0.15 -20.21 -6.72
C ALA A 185 -0.49 -19.01 -7.61
N VAL A 186 -1.77 -18.67 -7.77
CA VAL A 186 -2.23 -17.50 -8.52
C VAL A 186 -1.69 -16.21 -7.90
N GLY A 187 -1.77 -16.07 -6.57
CA GLY A 187 -1.22 -14.92 -5.87
C GLY A 187 0.28 -14.77 -6.13
N MET A 188 1.06 -15.84 -5.98
CA MET A 188 2.51 -15.80 -6.20
C MET A 188 2.84 -15.48 -7.66
N TYR A 189 2.08 -16.05 -8.60
CA TYR A 189 2.25 -15.81 -10.02
C TYR A 189 1.85 -14.37 -10.40
N SER A 190 0.93 -13.74 -9.66
CA SER A 190 0.50 -12.37 -9.98
C SER A 190 1.56 -11.29 -9.71
N THR A 191 2.65 -11.59 -9.01
CA THR A 191 3.62 -10.58 -8.55
C THR A 191 4.57 -10.06 -9.62
N TRP A 192 4.85 -10.83 -10.68
CA TRP A 192 5.95 -10.50 -11.57
C TRP A 192 5.67 -9.23 -12.41
N ILE A 193 4.43 -9.02 -12.88
CA ILE A 193 4.12 -7.83 -13.67
C ILE A 193 4.20 -6.57 -12.80
N PRO A 194 3.57 -6.49 -11.60
CA PRO A 194 3.71 -5.33 -10.73
C PRO A 194 5.17 -5.04 -10.37
N VAL A 195 6.00 -6.05 -10.10
CA VAL A 195 7.43 -5.87 -9.84
C VAL A 195 8.17 -5.29 -11.04
N VAL A 196 7.98 -5.87 -12.23
CA VAL A 196 8.60 -5.36 -13.46
C VAL A 196 8.14 -3.92 -13.74
N THR A 197 6.85 -3.62 -13.53
CA THR A 197 6.30 -2.27 -13.67
C THR A 197 6.95 -1.28 -12.72
N ILE A 198 7.17 -1.63 -11.45
CA ILE A 198 7.87 -0.76 -10.49
C ILE A 198 9.34 -0.57 -10.90
N VAL A 199 10.04 -1.63 -11.32
CA VAL A 199 11.43 -1.53 -11.79
C VAL A 199 11.54 -0.58 -12.98
N LEU A 200 10.69 -0.76 -14.00
CA LEU A 200 10.63 0.12 -15.16
C LEU A 200 10.18 1.54 -14.78
N GLY A 201 9.28 1.67 -13.81
CA GLY A 201 8.83 2.95 -13.27
C GLY A 201 9.96 3.74 -12.62
N ILE A 202 10.75 3.09 -11.76
CA ILE A 202 11.91 3.67 -11.08
C ILE A 202 12.97 4.07 -12.11
N MET A 203 13.39 3.14 -12.98
CA MET A 203 14.45 3.39 -13.97
C MET A 203 14.03 4.45 -14.99
N GLY A 204 12.80 4.34 -15.49
CA GLY A 204 12.24 5.27 -16.47
C GLY A 204 12.10 6.68 -15.91
N SER A 205 11.53 6.84 -14.71
CA SER A 205 11.38 8.15 -14.07
C SER A 205 12.73 8.78 -13.72
N PHE A 206 13.69 7.97 -13.25
CA PHE A 206 15.05 8.40 -12.96
C PHE A 206 15.75 8.98 -14.19
N TRP A 207 15.71 8.28 -15.33
CA TRP A 207 16.34 8.77 -16.56
C TRP A 207 15.57 9.89 -17.22
N ALA A 208 14.24 9.84 -17.23
CA ALA A 208 13.41 10.90 -17.78
C ALA A 208 13.70 12.25 -17.11
N ALA A 209 13.89 12.27 -15.79
CA ALA A 209 14.21 13.47 -15.05
C ALA A 209 15.67 13.96 -15.19
N GLY A 210 16.52 13.27 -15.97
CA GLY A 210 17.92 13.65 -16.17
C GLY A 210 18.91 12.98 -15.21
N GLY A 211 18.55 11.85 -14.59
CA GLY A 211 19.40 11.11 -13.66
C GLY A 211 20.75 10.64 -14.23
N ALA A 212 20.87 10.57 -15.55
CA ALA A 212 22.14 10.24 -16.21
C ALA A 212 23.18 11.37 -16.11
N THR A 213 22.74 12.62 -16.02
CA THR A 213 23.61 13.79 -15.84
C THR A 213 23.69 14.19 -14.38
N HIS A 214 22.54 14.27 -13.71
CA HIS A 214 22.43 14.67 -12.30
C HIS A 214 21.66 13.63 -11.51
N PHE A 215 22.38 12.84 -10.71
CA PHE A 215 21.78 11.78 -9.89
C PHE A 215 20.61 12.29 -9.02
N ALA A 216 20.76 13.46 -8.39
CA ALA A 216 19.73 14.07 -7.56
C ALA A 216 18.43 14.39 -8.33
N MET A 217 18.55 14.85 -9.57
CA MET A 217 17.39 15.08 -10.45
C MET A 217 16.69 13.77 -10.80
N GLY A 218 17.44 12.68 -10.99
CA GLY A 218 16.86 11.36 -11.21
C GLY A 218 16.05 10.88 -10.01
N VAL A 219 16.58 11.00 -8.80
CA VAL A 219 15.86 10.63 -7.57
C VAL A 219 14.62 11.51 -7.36
N TYR A 220 14.72 12.80 -7.66
CA TYR A 220 13.58 13.72 -7.66
C TYR A 220 12.50 13.32 -8.68
N GLY A 221 12.90 12.79 -9.85
CA GLY A 221 12.01 12.15 -10.81
C GLY A 221 11.24 10.97 -10.25
N ILE A 222 11.91 10.08 -9.50
CA ILE A 222 11.24 8.95 -8.82
C ILE A 222 10.17 9.46 -7.84
N GLY A 223 10.47 10.50 -7.08
CA GLY A 223 9.50 11.17 -6.20
C GLY A 223 8.28 11.68 -6.97
N PHE A 224 8.48 12.34 -8.11
CA PHE A 224 7.39 12.78 -8.97
C PHE A 224 6.61 11.64 -9.64
N ALA A 225 7.21 10.48 -9.88
CA ALA A 225 6.45 9.31 -10.30
C ALA A 225 5.48 8.86 -9.20
N ALA A 226 5.88 8.90 -7.93
CA ALA A 226 4.99 8.62 -6.80
C ALA A 226 3.87 9.66 -6.68
N VAL A 227 4.21 10.95 -6.70
CA VAL A 227 3.22 12.05 -6.67
C VAL A 227 2.28 11.98 -7.86
N GLY A 228 2.80 11.66 -9.04
CA GLY A 228 2.04 11.49 -10.26
C GLY A 228 1.03 10.36 -10.14
N MET A 229 1.47 9.18 -9.68
CA MET A 229 0.60 8.05 -9.41
C MET A 229 -0.54 8.46 -8.47
N LEU A 230 -0.24 9.15 -7.36
CA LEU A 230 -1.21 9.53 -6.33
C LEU A 230 -1.95 10.85 -6.61
N SER A 231 -1.68 11.55 -7.71
CA SER A 231 -2.29 12.85 -8.01
C SER A 231 -3.81 12.78 -8.22
N THR A 232 -4.32 11.62 -8.66
CA THR A 232 -5.75 11.35 -8.84
C THR A 232 -6.35 10.58 -7.67
N LEU A 233 -5.66 10.55 -6.51
CA LEU A 233 -6.09 9.74 -5.36
C LEU A 233 -7.53 10.05 -4.93
N GLY A 234 -7.97 11.31 -5.00
CA GLY A 234 -9.33 11.68 -4.55
C GLY A 234 -10.43 10.89 -5.26
N ILE A 235 -10.29 10.65 -6.58
CA ILE A 235 -11.27 9.84 -7.32
C ILE A 235 -10.99 8.34 -7.18
N THR A 236 -9.73 7.91 -7.16
CA THR A 236 -9.37 6.49 -6.97
C THR A 236 -9.84 5.97 -5.62
N LEU A 237 -9.68 6.76 -4.56
CA LEU A 237 -10.18 6.45 -3.21
C LEU A 237 -11.71 6.37 -3.19
N ALA A 238 -12.40 7.24 -3.93
CA ALA A 238 -13.86 7.18 -4.04
C ALA A 238 -14.34 5.89 -4.72
N THR A 239 -13.59 5.40 -5.72
CA THR A 239 -13.88 4.10 -6.36
C THR A 239 -13.58 2.90 -5.48
N ASP A 240 -12.59 3.02 -4.58
CA ASP A 240 -12.24 1.96 -3.62
C ASP A 240 -13.30 1.89 -2.50
N ALA A 241 -13.62 3.04 -1.88
CA ALA A 241 -14.61 3.14 -0.82
C ALA A 241 -16.05 2.80 -1.27
N PHE A 242 -16.30 2.73 -2.58
CA PHE A 242 -17.57 2.25 -3.12
C PHE A 242 -17.85 0.78 -2.73
N GLY A 243 -16.82 -0.06 -2.64
CA GLY A 243 -16.99 -1.48 -2.32
C GLY A 243 -17.61 -1.73 -0.94
N PRO A 244 -16.98 -1.26 0.16
CA PRO A 244 -17.53 -1.42 1.50
C PRO A 244 -18.94 -0.83 1.69
N ILE A 245 -19.26 0.25 0.96
CA ILE A 245 -20.61 0.85 0.96
C ILE A 245 -21.62 -0.11 0.31
N ALA A 246 -21.25 -0.74 -0.80
CA ALA A 246 -22.10 -1.71 -1.49
C ALA A 246 -22.30 -2.98 -0.65
N ASP A 247 -21.25 -3.43 0.04
CA ASP A 247 -21.31 -4.58 0.94
C ASP A 247 -22.27 -4.34 2.11
N ASN A 248 -22.11 -3.22 2.83
CA ASN A 248 -23.04 -2.80 3.89
C ASN A 248 -24.48 -2.61 3.38
N ALA A 249 -24.67 -2.16 2.14
CA ALA A 249 -26.00 -2.06 1.56
C ALA A 249 -26.63 -3.45 1.37
N GLY A 250 -25.84 -4.45 0.96
CA GLY A 250 -26.26 -5.84 0.88
C GLY A 250 -26.61 -6.42 2.26
N GLY A 251 -25.74 -6.22 3.25
CA GLY A 251 -25.98 -6.66 4.62
C GLY A 251 -27.26 -6.07 5.21
N ASN A 252 -27.48 -4.76 5.02
CA ASN A 252 -28.72 -4.10 5.44
C ASN A 252 -29.96 -4.63 4.70
N ALA A 253 -29.85 -4.96 3.42
CA ALA A 253 -30.96 -5.51 2.66
C ALA A 253 -31.39 -6.89 3.17
N GLU A 254 -30.42 -7.75 3.50
CA GLU A 254 -30.69 -9.07 4.07
C GLU A 254 -31.27 -8.96 5.48
N MET A 255 -30.64 -8.17 6.36
CA MET A 255 -31.09 -7.99 7.74
C MET A 255 -32.48 -7.34 7.86
N ALA A 256 -32.88 -6.53 6.88
CA ALA A 256 -34.20 -5.91 6.82
C ALA A 256 -35.25 -6.73 6.05
N GLU A 257 -34.91 -7.97 5.63
CA GLU A 257 -35.79 -8.87 4.87
C GLU A 257 -36.40 -8.19 3.62
N LEU A 258 -35.59 -7.39 2.92
CA LEU A 258 -36.04 -6.72 1.70
C LEU A 258 -36.26 -7.74 0.57
N PRO A 259 -37.04 -7.38 -0.48
CA PRO A 259 -37.25 -8.26 -1.62
C PRO A 259 -35.92 -8.72 -2.25
N SER A 260 -35.88 -9.96 -2.74
CA SER A 260 -34.66 -10.58 -3.29
C SER A 260 -34.00 -9.76 -4.41
N GLU A 261 -34.77 -9.00 -5.19
CA GLU A 261 -34.26 -8.09 -6.21
C GLU A 261 -33.29 -7.04 -5.62
N VAL A 262 -33.50 -6.59 -4.39
CA VAL A 262 -32.60 -5.64 -3.72
C VAL A 262 -31.26 -6.33 -3.43
N ARG A 263 -31.28 -7.55 -2.89
CA ARG A 263 -30.05 -8.32 -2.61
C ARG A 263 -29.30 -8.69 -3.88
N GLU A 264 -30.01 -9.09 -4.94
CA GLU A 264 -29.40 -9.37 -6.25
C GLU A 264 -28.69 -8.15 -6.83
N ARG A 265 -29.27 -6.94 -6.66
CA ARG A 265 -28.65 -5.69 -7.09
C ARG A 265 -27.44 -5.34 -6.23
N THR A 266 -27.54 -5.45 -4.90
CA THR A 266 -26.39 -5.16 -4.01
C THR A 266 -25.27 -6.16 -4.20
N ASP A 267 -25.54 -7.45 -4.40
CA ASP A 267 -24.53 -8.47 -4.71
C ASP A 267 -23.78 -8.12 -6.02
N ALA A 268 -24.48 -7.58 -7.01
CA ALA A 268 -23.85 -7.12 -8.25
C ALA A 268 -22.91 -5.92 -8.04
N LEU A 269 -23.25 -5.02 -7.13
CA LEU A 269 -22.44 -3.86 -6.75
C LEU A 269 -21.25 -4.27 -5.85
N ASP A 270 -21.47 -5.17 -4.91
CA ASP A 270 -20.45 -5.75 -4.02
C ASP A 270 -19.35 -6.44 -4.83
N MET A 271 -19.69 -7.29 -5.80
CA MET A 271 -18.68 -7.92 -6.67
C MET A 271 -17.85 -6.93 -7.48
N LEU A 272 -18.48 -5.84 -7.94
CA LEU A 272 -17.76 -4.74 -8.57
C LEU A 272 -16.83 -4.08 -7.55
N GLY A 273 -17.34 -3.85 -6.34
CA GLY A 273 -16.65 -3.39 -5.15
C GLY A 273 -15.39 -4.18 -4.82
N ASN A 274 -15.45 -5.51 -4.80
CA ASN A 274 -14.31 -6.37 -4.46
C ASN A 274 -13.20 -6.28 -5.50
N THR A 275 -13.58 -6.13 -6.78
CA THR A 275 -12.62 -5.88 -7.85
C THR A 275 -12.01 -4.48 -7.72
N THR A 276 -12.81 -3.45 -7.48
CA THR A 276 -12.32 -2.08 -7.28
C THR A 276 -11.48 -1.94 -6.02
N ALA A 277 -11.79 -2.67 -4.95
CA ALA A 277 -11.03 -2.69 -3.72
C ALA A 277 -9.69 -3.41 -3.91
N ALA A 278 -9.66 -4.55 -4.61
CA ALA A 278 -8.41 -5.22 -4.94
C ALA A 278 -7.50 -4.32 -5.79
N THR A 279 -8.05 -3.63 -6.80
CA THR A 279 -7.28 -2.70 -7.64
C THR A 279 -6.84 -1.45 -6.88
N GLY A 280 -7.67 -0.90 -5.99
CA GLY A 280 -7.34 0.21 -5.11
C GLY A 280 -6.22 -0.13 -4.12
N LYS A 281 -6.29 -1.31 -3.48
CA LYS A 281 -5.20 -1.88 -2.66
C LYS A 281 -3.94 -2.13 -3.49
N GLY A 282 -4.07 -2.68 -4.70
CA GLY A 282 -2.94 -2.86 -5.63
C GLY A 282 -2.25 -1.54 -5.98
N PHE A 283 -3.04 -0.49 -6.22
CA PHE A 283 -2.56 0.86 -6.45
C PHE A 283 -1.88 1.46 -5.22
N ALA A 284 -2.45 1.27 -4.02
CA ALA A 284 -1.84 1.66 -2.75
C ALA A 284 -0.46 1.01 -2.59
N ILE A 285 -0.37 -0.30 -2.79
CA ILE A 285 0.87 -1.09 -2.73
C ILE A 285 1.90 -0.61 -3.78
N GLY A 286 1.47 -0.33 -5.00
CA GLY A 286 2.31 0.23 -6.06
C GLY A 286 2.89 1.60 -5.72
N SER A 287 2.04 2.50 -5.24
CA SER A 287 2.42 3.86 -4.84
C SER A 287 3.36 3.86 -3.65
N ALA A 288 3.19 2.92 -2.72
CA ALA A 288 4.05 2.72 -1.57
C ALA A 288 5.49 2.43 -1.97
N ALA A 289 5.69 1.61 -3.00
CA ALA A 289 7.03 1.23 -3.42
C ALA A 289 7.82 2.43 -3.97
N LEU A 290 7.18 3.27 -4.81
CA LEU A 290 7.79 4.50 -5.31
C LEU A 290 7.99 5.53 -4.19
N THR A 291 7.01 5.66 -3.29
CA THR A 291 7.06 6.57 -2.14
C THR A 291 8.17 6.20 -1.17
N ALA A 292 8.32 4.91 -0.85
CA ALA A 292 9.37 4.40 0.03
C ALA A 292 10.77 4.65 -0.55
N MET A 293 10.95 4.53 -1.88
CA MET A 293 12.21 4.92 -2.51
C MET A 293 12.53 6.42 -2.32
N ALA A 294 11.53 7.29 -2.48
CA ALA A 294 11.69 8.71 -2.22
C ALA A 294 11.99 9.01 -0.75
N LEU A 295 11.34 8.29 0.18
CA LEU A 295 11.56 8.42 1.62
C LEU A 295 12.94 7.90 2.06
N ILE A 296 13.46 6.83 1.45
CA ILE A 296 14.84 6.35 1.69
C ILE A 296 15.85 7.43 1.28
N ALA A 297 15.60 8.11 0.14
CA ALA A 297 16.44 9.21 -0.27
C ALA A 297 16.29 10.44 0.65
N ALA A 298 15.09 10.73 1.15
CA ALA A 298 14.87 11.75 2.17
C ALA A 298 15.58 11.42 3.49
N TYR A 299 15.69 10.15 3.87
CA TYR A 299 16.49 9.73 5.02
C TYR A 299 17.98 10.03 4.82
N MET A 300 18.54 9.76 3.64
CA MET A 300 19.94 10.11 3.33
C MET A 300 20.17 11.62 3.36
N GLU A 301 19.16 12.41 3.00
CA GLU A 301 19.19 13.85 3.11
C GLU A 301 19.16 14.32 4.59
N GLU A 302 18.34 13.70 5.44
CA GLU A 302 18.39 13.97 6.88
C GLU A 302 19.77 13.61 7.48
N VAL A 303 20.40 12.52 7.04
CA VAL A 303 21.77 12.18 7.43
C VAL A 303 22.73 13.32 7.08
N ARG A 304 22.64 13.90 5.87
CA ARG A 304 23.43 15.07 5.47
C ARG A 304 23.18 16.29 6.36
N LEU A 305 21.92 16.58 6.66
CA LEU A 305 21.57 17.71 7.55
C LEU A 305 22.16 17.53 8.95
N TRP A 306 22.15 16.31 9.48
CA TRP A 306 22.77 16.00 10.77
C TRP A 306 24.30 16.11 10.75
N PHE A 307 24.96 15.74 9.66
CA PHE A 307 26.39 16.03 9.48
C PHE A 307 26.65 17.54 9.54
N GLY A 308 25.81 18.35 8.90
CA GLY A 308 25.90 19.81 8.98
C GLY A 308 25.75 20.34 10.40
N LYS A 309 24.76 19.83 11.16
CA LYS A 309 24.54 20.21 12.57
C LYS A 309 25.73 19.82 13.46
N ILE A 310 26.25 18.61 13.31
CA ILE A 310 27.40 18.11 14.09
C ILE A 310 28.66 18.90 13.74
N ALA A 311 28.94 19.11 12.45
CA ALA A 311 30.06 19.93 11.99
C ALA A 311 29.99 21.36 12.56
N LYS A 312 28.80 21.98 12.60
CA LYS A 312 28.60 23.32 13.20
C LYS A 312 28.83 23.35 14.72
N ALA A 313 28.50 22.26 15.41
CA ALA A 313 28.69 22.15 16.85
C ALA A 313 30.13 21.78 17.25
N GLY A 314 30.89 21.17 16.33
CA GLY A 314 32.27 20.74 16.52
C GLY A 314 33.29 21.58 15.76
N GLU A 315 34.26 20.91 15.13
CA GLU A 315 35.43 21.53 14.48
C GLU A 315 35.16 22.08 13.07
N GLY A 316 33.90 22.18 12.64
CA GLY A 316 33.53 22.62 11.30
C GLY A 316 33.50 21.52 10.23
N PHE A 317 33.85 20.28 10.59
CA PHE A 317 33.82 19.10 9.72
C PHE A 317 33.45 17.82 10.49
N VAL A 318 33.08 16.77 9.76
CA VAL A 318 32.80 15.41 10.25
C VAL A 318 33.52 14.42 9.36
N SER A 319 34.23 13.46 9.96
CA SER A 319 34.96 12.42 9.22
C SER A 319 34.20 11.09 9.28
N LYS A 320 34.12 10.38 8.15
CA LYS A 320 33.56 9.03 8.06
C LYS A 320 34.30 8.23 6.98
N GLY A 321 35.01 7.18 7.39
CA GLY A 321 35.84 6.39 6.47
C GLY A 321 36.90 7.26 5.81
N GLU A 322 37.02 7.15 4.48
CA GLU A 322 37.95 7.96 3.66
C GLU A 322 37.36 9.33 3.26
N TYR A 323 36.29 9.77 3.91
CA TYR A 323 35.58 11.00 3.56
C TYR A 323 35.55 11.99 4.72
N VAL A 324 35.78 13.26 4.40
CA VAL A 324 35.65 14.38 5.33
C VAL A 324 34.63 15.37 4.79
N PHE A 325 33.56 15.57 5.55
CA PHE A 325 32.45 16.45 5.21
C PHE A 325 32.58 17.77 5.97
N TYR A 326 32.68 18.89 5.26
CA TYR A 326 32.90 20.20 5.89
C TYR A 326 31.83 21.24 5.54
N ASN A 327 31.63 22.24 6.41
CA ASN A 327 30.68 23.32 6.17
C ASN A 327 31.26 24.43 5.30
N ASP A 328 32.25 25.15 5.84
CA ASP A 328 32.73 26.41 5.25
C ASP A 328 34.17 26.27 4.74
N ILE A 329 35.10 25.88 5.62
CA ILE A 329 36.52 25.77 5.31
C ILE A 329 36.90 24.30 5.21
N ALA A 330 37.48 23.92 4.06
CA ALA A 330 37.97 22.57 3.86
C ALA A 330 39.16 22.29 4.79
N PRO A 331 39.13 21.22 5.60
CA PRO A 331 40.27 20.84 6.44
C PRO A 331 41.42 20.31 5.58
N ALA A 332 42.64 20.40 6.10
CA ALA A 332 43.79 19.75 5.49
C ALA A 332 43.61 18.22 5.61
N VAL A 333 43.45 17.54 4.47
CA VAL A 333 43.25 16.10 4.39
C VAL A 333 44.52 15.41 3.88
N GLN A 334 44.81 14.22 4.39
CA GLN A 334 45.92 13.38 3.94
C GLN A 334 45.62 12.77 2.56
N ASP A 335 46.66 12.35 1.83
CA ASP A 335 46.50 11.67 0.54
C ASP A 335 45.59 10.44 0.68
N GLY A 336 44.54 10.39 -0.13
CA GLY A 336 43.51 9.33 -0.11
C GLY A 336 42.19 9.72 0.57
N ILE A 337 42.16 10.81 1.35
CA ILE A 337 40.93 11.29 2.00
C ILE A 337 40.24 12.34 1.12
N GLN A 338 38.96 12.13 0.80
CA GLN A 338 38.16 13.06 0.00
C GLN A 338 37.44 14.09 0.88
N ALA A 339 37.73 15.38 0.67
CA ALA A 339 37.02 16.48 1.33
C ALA A 339 35.82 16.94 0.50
N ILE A 340 34.61 16.84 1.07
CA ILE A 340 33.35 17.17 0.39
C ILE A 340 32.59 18.22 1.19
N LYS A 341 32.14 19.29 0.53
CA LYS A 341 31.32 20.32 1.18
C LYS A 341 29.91 19.78 1.45
N ILE A 342 29.47 19.82 2.71
CA ILE A 342 28.16 19.30 3.15
C ILE A 342 27.00 19.90 2.36
N SER A 343 27.07 21.20 2.02
CA SER A 343 26.00 21.89 1.29
C SER A 343 25.80 21.38 -0.14
N THR A 344 26.81 20.72 -0.73
CA THR A 344 26.77 20.18 -2.10
C THR A 344 26.91 18.66 -2.13
N ALA A 345 27.08 18.03 -0.97
CA ALA A 345 27.20 16.58 -0.86
C ALA A 345 25.89 15.92 -1.32
N SER A 346 26.03 14.94 -2.21
CA SER A 346 24.93 14.17 -2.77
C SER A 346 24.70 12.88 -1.98
N VAL A 347 23.56 12.23 -2.24
CA VAL A 347 23.27 10.88 -1.72
C VAL A 347 24.39 9.90 -2.05
N LYS A 348 25.02 10.02 -3.23
CA LYS A 348 26.12 9.14 -3.66
C LYS A 348 27.35 9.28 -2.75
N ASP A 349 27.66 10.48 -2.30
CA ASP A 349 28.82 10.75 -1.43
C ASP A 349 28.63 10.11 -0.06
N PHE A 350 27.42 10.23 0.51
CA PHE A 350 27.09 9.55 1.76
C PHE A 350 27.00 8.03 1.61
N SER A 351 26.48 7.53 0.47
CA SER A 351 26.47 6.09 0.20
C SER A 351 27.89 5.51 0.16
N ALA A 352 28.85 6.24 -0.39
CA ALA A 352 30.24 5.83 -0.38
C ALA A 352 30.86 5.93 1.02
N ALA A 353 30.61 7.01 1.75
CA ALA A 353 31.13 7.19 3.11
C ALA A 353 30.62 6.16 4.12
N TYR A 354 29.39 5.68 3.95
CA TYR A 354 28.80 4.62 4.77
C TYR A 354 29.00 3.21 4.21
N ASP A 355 29.75 3.05 3.11
CA ASP A 355 29.96 1.79 2.42
C ASP A 355 28.64 1.03 2.19
N ILE A 356 27.64 1.69 1.59
CA ILE A 356 26.35 1.09 1.28
C ILE A 356 26.52 0.17 0.05
N THR A 357 27.15 -0.98 0.29
CA THR A 357 27.47 -1.98 -0.73
C THR A 357 27.05 -3.37 -0.29
N MET A 358 26.81 -4.27 -1.25
CA MET A 358 26.41 -5.66 -0.96
C MET A 358 27.44 -6.44 -0.12
N PHE A 359 28.69 -5.99 -0.07
CA PHE A 359 29.76 -6.63 0.68
C PHE A 359 29.94 -6.05 2.09
N ASN A 360 29.27 -4.94 2.41
CA ASN A 360 29.21 -4.45 3.78
C ASN A 360 28.28 -5.35 4.62
N PRO A 361 28.79 -6.03 5.66
CA PRO A 361 27.99 -6.94 6.47
C PRO A 361 26.86 -6.24 7.24
N LEU A 362 27.01 -4.95 7.57
CA LEU A 362 25.95 -4.17 8.23
C LEU A 362 24.80 -3.90 7.26
N PHE A 363 25.11 -3.48 6.03
CA PHE A 363 24.09 -3.30 4.99
C PHE A 363 23.40 -4.62 4.63
N LEU A 364 24.18 -5.69 4.40
CA LEU A 364 23.65 -7.01 4.06
C LEU A 364 22.81 -7.60 5.21
N GLY A 365 23.26 -7.45 6.45
CA GLY A 365 22.49 -7.82 7.64
C GLY A 365 21.17 -7.05 7.72
N GLY A 366 21.21 -5.74 7.45
CA GLY A 366 20.03 -4.91 7.33
C GLY A 366 19.04 -5.44 6.30
N LEU A 367 19.50 -5.80 5.10
CA LEU A 367 18.65 -6.39 4.05
C LEU A 367 17.88 -7.62 4.55
N PHE A 368 18.58 -8.57 5.18
CA PHE A 368 17.93 -9.77 5.71
C PHE A 368 16.94 -9.46 6.84
N LEU A 369 17.27 -8.52 7.73
CA LEU A 369 16.33 -8.06 8.76
C LEU A 369 15.09 -7.42 8.14
N GLY A 370 15.25 -6.61 7.10
CA GLY A 370 14.14 -5.98 6.37
C GLY A 370 13.23 -7.02 5.71
N SER A 371 13.82 -8.00 5.03
CA SER A 371 13.06 -9.11 4.43
C SER A 371 12.32 -9.93 5.50
N MET A 372 12.99 -10.24 6.61
CA MET A 372 12.38 -10.95 7.74
C MET A 372 11.19 -10.18 8.32
N MET A 373 11.31 -8.85 8.45
CA MET A 373 10.25 -8.02 9.01
C MET A 373 8.93 -8.17 8.27
N ALA A 374 8.93 -8.25 6.94
CA ALA A 374 7.71 -8.47 6.16
C ALA A 374 7.01 -9.78 6.56
N PHE A 375 7.74 -10.89 6.63
CA PHE A 375 7.17 -12.19 7.00
C PHE A 375 6.75 -12.27 8.47
N VAL A 376 7.57 -11.75 9.39
CA VAL A 376 7.26 -11.75 10.82
C VAL A 376 6.03 -10.90 11.11
N PHE A 377 5.94 -9.72 10.48
CA PHE A 377 4.77 -8.86 10.60
C PHE A 377 3.51 -9.56 10.10
N SER A 378 3.52 -10.10 8.88
CA SER A 378 2.38 -10.85 8.33
C SER A 378 1.99 -12.05 9.20
N ALA A 379 2.96 -12.79 9.74
CA ALA A 379 2.67 -13.91 10.63
C ALA A 379 1.99 -13.45 11.94
N MET A 380 2.40 -12.31 12.51
CA MET A 380 1.78 -11.77 13.72
C MET A 380 0.34 -11.33 13.45
N THR A 381 0.09 -10.59 12.36
CA THR A 381 -1.25 -10.11 12.00
C THR A 381 -2.19 -11.27 11.64
N MET A 382 -1.73 -12.25 10.87
CA MET A 382 -2.54 -13.45 10.56
C MET A 382 -2.89 -14.24 11.82
N LYS A 383 -1.93 -14.45 12.73
CA LYS A 383 -2.19 -15.15 13.99
C LYS A 383 -3.14 -14.37 14.91
N ALA A 384 -3.07 -13.04 14.89
CA ALA A 384 -3.99 -12.17 15.62
C ALA A 384 -5.43 -12.34 15.11
N VAL A 385 -5.64 -12.27 13.79
CA VAL A 385 -6.95 -12.51 13.18
C VAL A 385 -7.44 -13.91 13.51
N GLY A 386 -6.59 -14.94 13.38
CA GLY A 386 -6.97 -16.32 13.71
C GLY A 386 -7.44 -16.51 15.16
N ARG A 387 -6.79 -15.85 16.14
CA ARG A 387 -7.23 -15.88 17.55
C ARG A 387 -8.58 -15.18 17.74
N ALA A 388 -8.76 -14.00 17.15
CA ALA A 388 -10.00 -13.23 17.25
C ALA A 388 -11.16 -13.95 16.56
N ALA A 389 -10.93 -14.50 15.36
CA ALA A 389 -11.89 -15.30 14.61
C ALA A 389 -12.28 -16.58 15.36
N SER A 390 -11.33 -17.27 16.01
CA SER A 390 -11.66 -18.45 16.84
C SER A 390 -12.60 -18.08 17.99
N ALA A 391 -12.31 -16.98 18.70
CA ALA A 391 -13.18 -16.51 19.77
C ALA A 391 -14.57 -16.11 19.26
N MET A 392 -14.64 -15.49 18.08
CA MET A 392 -15.90 -15.15 17.42
C MET A 392 -16.71 -16.41 17.05
N VAL A 393 -16.06 -17.40 16.44
CA VAL A 393 -16.67 -18.68 16.07
C VAL A 393 -17.25 -19.39 17.29
N ASP A 394 -16.50 -19.47 18.38
CA ASP A 394 -16.95 -20.13 19.61
C ASP A 394 -18.13 -19.38 20.24
N GLU A 395 -18.16 -18.05 20.18
CA GLU A 395 -19.29 -17.25 20.67
C GLU A 395 -20.55 -17.43 19.82
N VAL A 396 -20.43 -17.42 18.48
CA VAL A 396 -21.58 -17.67 17.59
C VAL A 396 -22.15 -19.07 17.84
N ARG A 397 -21.28 -20.09 17.96
CA ARG A 397 -21.70 -21.47 18.31
C ARG A 397 -22.37 -21.54 19.67
N ARG A 398 -21.86 -20.82 20.67
CA ARG A 398 -22.45 -20.75 22.01
C ARG A 398 -23.88 -20.20 21.92
N GLN A 399 -24.07 -19.07 21.24
CA GLN A 399 -25.39 -18.44 21.10
C GLN A 399 -26.39 -19.35 20.38
N PHE A 400 -25.99 -19.97 19.26
CA PHE A 400 -26.85 -20.92 18.53
C PHE A 400 -27.26 -22.13 19.37
N ARG A 401 -26.39 -22.58 20.29
CA ARG A 401 -26.68 -23.73 21.16
C ARG A 401 -27.52 -23.35 22.38
N GLU A 402 -27.24 -22.21 23.01
CA GLU A 402 -27.77 -21.84 24.33
C GLU A 402 -29.04 -20.98 24.26
N ILE A 403 -29.17 -20.12 23.24
CA ILE A 403 -30.29 -19.22 23.08
C ILE A 403 -31.31 -19.86 22.14
N LYS A 404 -32.31 -20.51 22.72
CA LYS A 404 -33.41 -21.14 21.97
C LYS A 404 -34.20 -20.07 21.21
N GLY A 405 -34.55 -20.35 19.95
CA GLY A 405 -35.36 -19.45 19.13
C GLY A 405 -34.56 -18.62 18.12
N ILE A 406 -33.21 -18.58 18.20
CA ILE A 406 -32.38 -17.79 17.26
C ILE A 406 -32.52 -18.34 15.84
N LEU A 407 -32.28 -19.63 15.63
CA LEU A 407 -32.33 -20.23 14.30
C LEU A 407 -33.75 -20.24 13.72
N GLU A 408 -34.76 -20.27 14.61
CA GLU A 408 -36.18 -20.15 14.27
C GLU A 408 -36.62 -18.70 14.01
N GLY A 409 -35.75 -17.70 14.22
CA GLY A 409 -36.07 -16.28 14.02
C GLY A 409 -36.98 -15.66 15.08
N THR A 410 -37.18 -16.34 16.22
CA THR A 410 -38.08 -15.90 17.30
C THR A 410 -37.35 -15.24 18.47
N ALA A 411 -36.02 -15.40 18.56
CA ALA A 411 -35.18 -14.76 19.56
C ALA A 411 -34.10 -13.89 18.90
N THR A 412 -33.78 -12.77 19.54
CA THR A 412 -32.75 -11.83 19.05
C THR A 412 -31.35 -12.27 19.52
N PRO A 413 -30.36 -12.34 18.62
CA PRO A 413 -28.97 -12.63 18.99
C PRO A 413 -28.31 -11.52 19.82
N GLU A 414 -27.28 -11.87 20.59
CA GLU A 414 -26.50 -10.91 21.39
C GLU A 414 -25.37 -10.28 20.55
N TYR A 415 -25.71 -9.40 19.60
CA TYR A 415 -24.72 -8.77 18.69
C TYR A 415 -23.58 -8.04 19.42
N ALA A 416 -23.88 -7.39 20.54
CA ALA A 416 -22.91 -6.61 21.30
C ALA A 416 -21.74 -7.47 21.80
N LYS A 417 -21.96 -8.78 22.03
CA LYS A 417 -20.89 -9.71 22.44
C LYS A 417 -19.87 -9.93 21.34
N CYS A 418 -20.33 -10.13 20.10
CA CYS A 418 -19.46 -10.26 18.94
C CYS A 418 -18.65 -8.98 18.70
N VAL A 419 -19.30 -7.81 18.77
CA VAL A 419 -18.62 -6.49 18.65
C VAL A 419 -17.57 -6.30 19.76
N GLU A 420 -17.88 -6.68 21.00
CA GLU A 420 -16.94 -6.60 22.13
C GLU A 420 -15.70 -7.49 21.91
N ILE A 421 -15.89 -8.70 21.39
CA ILE A 421 -14.82 -9.66 21.10
C ILE A 421 -13.88 -9.10 20.02
N SER A 422 -14.42 -8.64 18.89
CA SER A 422 -13.59 -8.09 17.80
C SER A 422 -12.87 -6.82 18.24
N THR A 423 -13.55 -5.93 18.97
CA THR A 423 -12.97 -4.66 19.47
C THR A 423 -11.79 -4.90 20.41
N LYS A 424 -12.00 -5.72 21.46
CA LYS A 424 -10.94 -6.02 22.44
C LYS A 424 -9.79 -6.82 21.80
N GLY A 425 -10.13 -7.74 20.90
CA GLY A 425 -9.16 -8.50 20.12
C GLY A 425 -8.27 -7.57 19.30
N ALA A 426 -8.87 -6.73 18.45
CA ALA A 426 -8.15 -5.79 17.59
C ALA A 426 -7.22 -4.85 18.38
N GLN A 427 -7.74 -4.21 19.45
CA GLN A 427 -6.96 -3.28 20.29
C GLN A 427 -5.75 -3.93 20.96
N LYS A 428 -5.91 -5.15 21.46
CA LYS A 428 -4.80 -5.86 22.11
C LYS A 428 -3.76 -6.32 21.09
N GLU A 429 -4.23 -6.85 19.97
CA GLU A 429 -3.38 -7.53 19.00
C GLU A 429 -2.64 -6.57 18.06
N MET A 430 -3.15 -5.34 17.84
CA MET A 430 -2.48 -4.33 17.01
C MET A 430 -1.20 -3.77 17.65
N LEU A 431 -1.04 -3.87 18.98
CA LEU A 431 0.06 -3.24 19.71
C LEU A 431 1.42 -3.83 19.33
N LEU A 432 1.53 -5.16 19.33
CA LEU A 432 2.82 -5.82 19.13
C LEU A 432 3.38 -5.57 17.71
N PRO A 433 2.62 -5.80 16.61
CA PRO A 433 3.11 -5.50 15.26
C PRO A 433 3.54 -4.03 15.10
N SER A 434 2.75 -3.10 15.65
CA SER A 434 3.03 -1.66 15.59
C SER A 434 4.31 -1.28 16.36
N LEU A 435 4.49 -1.82 17.57
CA LEU A 435 5.69 -1.59 18.37
C LEU A 435 6.93 -2.16 17.69
N VAL A 436 6.85 -3.35 17.09
CA VAL A 436 7.96 -3.96 16.36
C VAL A 436 8.36 -3.08 15.16
N ALA A 437 7.40 -2.55 14.41
CA ALA A 437 7.66 -1.63 13.30
C ALA A 437 8.39 -0.34 13.72
N ILE A 438 8.17 0.14 14.95
CA ILE A 438 8.81 1.35 15.48
C ILE A 438 10.18 1.04 16.11
N ILE A 439 10.26 -0.03 16.91
CA ILE A 439 11.47 -0.36 17.69
C ILE A 439 12.59 -0.86 16.78
N VAL A 440 12.30 -1.68 15.77
CA VAL A 440 13.33 -2.32 14.94
C VAL A 440 14.20 -1.29 14.20
N PRO A 441 13.67 -0.28 13.50
CA PRO A 441 14.49 0.75 12.87
C PRO A 441 15.39 1.51 13.87
N VAL A 442 14.89 1.77 15.08
CA VAL A 442 15.67 2.44 16.14
C VAL A 442 16.84 1.56 16.60
N VAL A 443 16.58 0.28 16.86
CA VAL A 443 17.61 -0.67 17.30
C VAL A 443 18.65 -0.90 16.21
N VAL A 444 18.22 -1.07 14.95
CA VAL A 444 19.12 -1.21 13.81
C VAL A 444 19.94 0.07 13.61
N GLY A 445 19.34 1.26 13.71
CA GLY A 445 20.06 2.52 13.65
C GLY A 445 21.11 2.66 14.76
N ALA A 446 20.77 2.29 15.99
CA ALA A 446 21.68 2.38 17.12
C ALA A 446 22.83 1.37 17.08
N SER A 447 22.59 0.17 16.53
CA SER A 447 23.57 -0.94 16.55
C SER A 447 24.33 -1.14 15.24
N MET A 448 23.73 -0.81 14.10
CA MET A 448 24.27 -1.07 12.75
C MET A 448 24.44 0.22 11.92
N GLY A 449 24.07 1.37 12.48
CA GLY A 449 24.25 2.68 11.86
C GLY A 449 23.44 2.89 10.58
N VAL A 450 23.81 3.91 9.81
CA VAL A 450 23.11 4.32 8.58
C VAL A 450 23.09 3.19 7.53
N ALA A 451 24.20 2.46 7.37
CA ALA A 451 24.28 1.34 6.42
C ALA A 451 23.27 0.23 6.75
N GLY A 452 23.16 -0.15 8.02
CA GLY A 452 22.18 -1.14 8.48
C GLY A 452 20.74 -0.68 8.29
N VAL A 453 20.44 0.60 8.55
CA VAL A 453 19.11 1.16 8.34
C VAL A 453 18.73 1.16 6.86
N ILE A 454 19.62 1.60 5.96
CA ILE A 454 19.37 1.56 4.52
C ILE A 454 19.14 0.12 4.04
N GLY A 455 19.91 -0.84 4.57
CA GLY A 455 19.67 -2.27 4.34
C GLY A 455 18.27 -2.71 4.80
N LEU A 456 17.89 -2.37 6.03
CA LEU A 456 16.57 -2.69 6.60
C LEU A 456 15.43 -2.16 5.72
N LEU A 457 15.52 -0.91 5.30
CA LEU A 457 14.51 -0.26 4.47
C LEU A 457 14.45 -0.87 3.07
N ALA A 458 15.60 -1.15 2.44
CA ALA A 458 15.66 -1.78 1.12
C ALA A 458 15.14 -3.23 1.12
N GLY A 459 15.48 -4.03 2.13
CA GLY A 459 14.99 -5.39 2.30
C GLY A 459 13.48 -5.42 2.57
N GLY A 460 13.02 -4.52 3.45
CA GLY A 460 11.61 -4.34 3.78
C GLY A 460 10.79 -3.89 2.58
N LEU A 461 11.29 -2.93 1.80
CA LEU A 461 10.65 -2.48 0.57
C LEU A 461 10.50 -3.61 -0.45
N THR A 462 11.59 -4.29 -0.81
CA THR A 462 11.58 -5.29 -1.89
C THR A 462 10.75 -6.52 -1.53
N THR A 463 10.89 -7.02 -0.30
CA THR A 463 10.17 -8.21 0.17
C THR A 463 8.74 -7.86 0.58
N GLY A 464 8.53 -6.73 1.26
CA GLY A 464 7.21 -6.28 1.68
C GLY A 464 6.31 -5.96 0.50
N PHE A 465 6.83 -5.29 -0.54
CA PHE A 465 6.06 -5.01 -1.76
C PHE A 465 5.60 -6.29 -2.45
N THR A 466 6.53 -7.24 -2.69
CA THR A 466 6.22 -8.51 -3.35
C THR A 466 5.22 -9.35 -2.56
N LEU A 467 5.40 -9.40 -1.23
CA LEU A 467 4.50 -10.12 -0.33
C LEU A 467 3.12 -9.45 -0.25
N ALA A 468 3.04 -8.11 -0.25
CA ALA A 468 1.78 -7.38 -0.24
C ALA A 468 0.95 -7.65 -1.50
N VAL A 469 1.57 -7.61 -2.69
CA VAL A 469 0.89 -7.94 -3.96
C VAL A 469 0.39 -9.38 -3.94
N PHE A 470 1.23 -10.32 -3.50
CA PHE A 470 0.85 -11.72 -3.36
C PHE A 470 -0.38 -11.89 -2.46
N MET A 471 -0.36 -11.31 -1.25
CA MET A 471 -1.44 -11.49 -0.28
C MET A 471 -2.74 -10.84 -0.75
N ASN A 472 -2.66 -9.61 -1.27
CA ASN A 472 -3.81 -8.90 -1.82
C ASN A 472 -4.50 -9.71 -2.94
N ASN A 473 -3.72 -10.17 -3.91
CA ASN A 473 -4.27 -10.83 -5.09
C ASN A 473 -4.74 -12.25 -4.80
N ALA A 474 -4.05 -13.00 -3.93
CA ALA A 474 -4.52 -14.32 -3.50
C ALA A 474 -5.89 -14.22 -2.79
N GLY A 475 -6.00 -13.30 -1.83
CA GLY A 475 -7.24 -13.06 -1.10
C GLY A 475 -8.39 -12.62 -2.01
N GLY A 476 -8.16 -11.62 -2.87
CA GLY A 476 -9.18 -11.15 -3.81
C GLY A 476 -9.61 -12.23 -4.82
N ALA A 477 -8.69 -13.09 -5.25
CA ALA A 477 -9.01 -14.19 -6.16
C ALA A 477 -9.82 -15.30 -5.48
N TRP A 478 -9.56 -15.62 -4.20
CA TRP A 478 -10.41 -16.58 -3.46
C TRP A 478 -11.83 -16.06 -3.26
N ASP A 479 -11.99 -14.80 -2.88
CA ASP A 479 -13.31 -14.20 -2.68
C ASP A 479 -14.13 -14.20 -3.97
N ASN A 480 -13.55 -13.71 -5.07
CA ASN A 480 -14.24 -13.70 -6.35
C ASN A 480 -14.46 -15.12 -6.92
N ALA A 481 -13.60 -16.09 -6.60
CA ALA A 481 -13.86 -17.49 -6.94
C ALA A 481 -15.08 -18.05 -6.17
N LYS A 482 -15.25 -17.70 -4.89
CA LYS A 482 -16.47 -18.00 -4.12
C LYS A 482 -17.70 -17.35 -4.77
N LYS A 483 -17.67 -16.04 -5.05
CA LYS A 483 -18.78 -15.31 -5.69
C LYS A 483 -19.12 -15.90 -7.07
N TYR A 484 -18.13 -16.34 -7.84
CA TYR A 484 -18.35 -17.03 -9.12
C TYR A 484 -19.19 -18.30 -8.96
N ILE A 485 -18.92 -19.11 -7.93
CA ILE A 485 -19.70 -20.31 -7.60
C ILE A 485 -21.10 -19.91 -7.14
N GLU A 486 -21.23 -18.86 -6.32
CA GLU A 486 -22.53 -18.37 -5.81
C GLU A 486 -23.50 -17.92 -6.92
N LYS A 487 -22.99 -17.50 -8.09
CA LYS A 487 -23.79 -17.23 -9.31
C LYS A 487 -24.46 -18.46 -9.93
N GLY A 488 -24.26 -19.65 -9.36
CA GLY A 488 -24.81 -20.91 -9.86
C GLY A 488 -23.82 -21.77 -10.65
N ASN A 489 -22.57 -21.32 -10.81
CA ASN A 489 -21.52 -22.15 -11.39
C ASN A 489 -21.14 -23.27 -10.42
N PHE A 490 -20.75 -24.44 -10.95
CA PHE A 490 -20.28 -25.60 -10.17
C PHE A 490 -21.21 -26.03 -9.03
N GLY A 491 -22.52 -25.86 -9.19
CA GLY A 491 -23.54 -26.31 -8.23
C GLY A 491 -24.13 -25.21 -7.35
N GLY A 492 -23.60 -23.99 -7.37
CA GLY A 492 -24.23 -22.86 -6.67
C GLY A 492 -24.09 -22.88 -5.14
N LYS A 493 -24.82 -21.98 -4.48
CA LYS A 493 -24.87 -21.85 -3.01
C LYS A 493 -25.26 -23.19 -2.36
N GLY A 494 -24.52 -23.59 -1.33
CA GLY A 494 -24.72 -24.84 -0.57
C GLY A 494 -24.12 -26.10 -1.19
N SER A 495 -23.51 -26.02 -2.38
CA SER A 495 -22.76 -27.14 -2.97
C SER A 495 -21.42 -27.39 -2.27
N GLU A 496 -20.85 -28.60 -2.40
CA GLU A 496 -19.51 -28.89 -1.87
C GLU A 496 -18.44 -27.93 -2.42
N ALA A 497 -18.55 -27.54 -3.70
CA ALA A 497 -17.69 -26.53 -4.30
C ALA A 497 -17.85 -25.17 -3.63
N HIS A 498 -19.07 -24.76 -3.29
CA HIS A 498 -19.32 -23.54 -2.54
C HIS A 498 -18.71 -23.61 -1.14
N HIS A 499 -18.84 -24.73 -0.42
CA HIS A 499 -18.16 -24.91 0.87
C HIS A 499 -16.64 -24.78 0.75
N ALA A 500 -16.03 -25.37 -0.28
CA ALA A 500 -14.59 -25.22 -0.54
C ALA A 500 -14.18 -23.78 -0.89
N GLY A 501 -15.00 -23.09 -1.70
CA GLY A 501 -14.82 -21.68 -2.03
C GLY A 501 -14.87 -20.78 -0.79
N VAL A 502 -15.85 -20.99 0.09
CA VAL A 502 -15.96 -20.26 1.38
C VAL A 502 -14.74 -20.51 2.26
N VAL A 503 -14.20 -21.73 2.31
CA VAL A 503 -12.97 -22.00 3.07
C VAL A 503 -11.78 -21.23 2.48
N GLY A 504 -11.63 -21.22 1.15
CA GLY A 504 -10.58 -20.44 0.47
C GLY A 504 -10.67 -18.95 0.79
N ASP A 505 -11.88 -18.38 0.71
CA ASP A 505 -12.15 -16.98 1.04
C ASP A 505 -11.79 -16.64 2.49
N THR A 506 -12.20 -17.48 3.46
CA THR A 506 -11.85 -17.27 4.88
C THR A 506 -10.35 -17.38 5.19
N VAL A 507 -9.57 -18.07 4.33
CA VAL A 507 -8.10 -18.04 4.38
C VAL A 507 -7.56 -16.74 3.77
N GLY A 508 -8.24 -16.22 2.75
CA GLY A 508 -7.95 -14.98 2.04
C GLY A 508 -8.23 -13.69 2.82
N ASP A 509 -9.23 -13.67 3.71
CA ASP A 509 -9.58 -12.47 4.51
C ASP A 509 -8.39 -11.87 5.28
N PRO A 510 -7.64 -12.62 6.11
CA PRO A 510 -6.45 -12.07 6.78
C PRO A 510 -5.32 -11.70 5.82
N PHE A 511 -5.33 -12.22 4.58
CA PHE A 511 -4.38 -11.83 3.54
C PHE A 511 -4.74 -10.48 2.93
N LYS A 512 -5.98 -10.29 2.45
CA LYS A 512 -6.39 -9.11 1.69
C LYS A 512 -6.86 -7.93 2.54
N ASP A 513 -7.28 -8.15 3.79
CA ASP A 513 -7.89 -7.11 4.64
C ASP A 513 -7.07 -6.77 5.89
N THR A 514 -6.06 -7.58 6.20
CA THR A 514 -5.19 -7.31 7.36
C THR A 514 -3.72 -7.24 6.95
N SER A 515 -3.14 -8.37 6.56
CA SER A 515 -1.68 -8.48 6.45
C SER A 515 -1.14 -7.80 5.18
N GLY A 516 -1.76 -8.05 4.02
CA GLY A 516 -1.34 -7.50 2.73
C GLY A 516 -1.32 -5.97 2.71
N PRO A 517 -2.45 -5.28 2.98
CA PRO A 517 -2.47 -3.81 3.02
C PRO A 517 -1.55 -3.23 4.11
N SER A 518 -1.46 -3.88 5.28
CA SER A 518 -0.62 -3.39 6.38
C SER A 518 0.88 -3.45 6.08
N LEU A 519 1.33 -4.31 5.15
CA LEU A 519 2.74 -4.34 4.72
C LEU A 519 3.17 -3.04 4.03
N ASN A 520 2.26 -2.40 3.27
CA ASN A 520 2.52 -1.10 2.69
C ASN A 520 2.80 -0.05 3.80
N ILE A 521 1.96 -0.02 4.84
CA ILE A 521 2.16 0.86 6.00
C ILE A 521 3.47 0.53 6.72
N LEU A 522 3.78 -0.75 6.94
CA LEU A 522 5.03 -1.19 7.58
C LEU A 522 6.26 -0.60 6.89
N ILE A 523 6.32 -0.67 5.55
CA ILE A 523 7.45 -0.16 4.76
C ILE A 523 7.63 1.35 4.99
N LYS A 524 6.54 2.11 4.88
CA LYS A 524 6.57 3.58 5.00
C LYS A 524 6.84 4.02 6.44
N LEU A 525 6.20 3.39 7.42
CA LEU A 525 6.38 3.68 8.84
C LEU A 525 7.83 3.43 9.29
N MET A 526 8.43 2.30 8.92
CA MET A 526 9.83 2.04 9.24
C MET A 526 10.76 3.12 8.67
N THR A 527 10.45 3.61 7.47
CA THR A 527 11.20 4.68 6.83
C THR A 527 11.01 6.01 7.57
N MET A 528 9.77 6.38 7.91
CA MET A 528 9.47 7.60 8.67
C MET A 528 10.13 7.60 10.06
N VAL A 529 10.11 6.47 10.76
CA VAL A 529 10.82 6.33 12.04
C VAL A 529 12.33 6.50 11.83
N SER A 530 12.89 5.94 10.77
CA SER A 530 14.32 6.09 10.44
C SER A 530 14.68 7.56 10.17
N VAL A 531 13.85 8.29 9.43
CA VAL A 531 13.99 9.75 9.17
C VAL A 531 14.00 10.53 10.48
N VAL A 532 13.01 10.31 11.35
CA VAL A 532 12.93 10.99 12.66
C VAL A 532 14.15 10.67 13.54
N MET A 533 14.63 9.44 13.49
CA MET A 533 15.74 8.95 14.31
C MET A 533 17.11 9.08 13.62
N ALA A 534 17.18 9.79 12.49
CA ALA A 534 18.41 9.97 11.72
C ALA A 534 19.52 10.62 12.58
N GLY A 535 19.19 11.61 13.40
CA GLY A 535 20.15 12.26 14.29
C GLY A 535 20.78 11.34 15.31
N LEU A 536 19.97 10.48 15.94
CA LEU A 536 20.46 9.45 16.85
C LEU A 536 21.37 8.47 16.11
N THR A 537 20.91 7.98 14.97
CA THR A 537 21.64 6.99 14.14
C THR A 537 23.00 7.54 13.70
N VAL A 538 23.03 8.76 13.17
CA VAL A 538 24.26 9.42 12.74
C VAL A 538 25.21 9.58 13.92
N THR A 539 24.73 10.13 15.04
CA THR A 539 25.57 10.38 16.21
C THR A 539 26.20 9.09 16.74
N LEU A 540 25.39 8.03 16.91
CA LEU A 540 25.90 6.73 17.38
C LEU A 540 26.83 6.06 16.37
N SER A 541 26.61 6.25 15.07
CA SER A 541 27.45 5.67 14.02
C SER A 541 28.81 6.35 13.84
N LEU A 542 29.00 7.51 14.47
CA LEU A 542 30.23 8.30 14.48
C LEU A 542 31.04 8.13 15.77
N LEU A 543 30.42 7.59 16.83
CA LEU A 543 31.09 7.11 18.04
C LEU A 543 31.77 5.77 17.76
#